data_AF-A0A975PCP1-F1
#
_entry.id   AF-A0A975PCP1-F1
#
_cell.length_a   1.000
_cell.length_b   1.000
_cell.length_c   1.000
_cell.angle_alpha   90.00
_cell.angle_beta   90.00
_cell.angle_gamma   90.00
#
_symmetry.space_group_name_H-M   'P 1'
#
loop_
_entity.id
_entity.type
_entity.pdbx_description
1 polymer ?
#
loop_
_entity_poly.entity_id
_entity_poly.type
_entity_poly.pdbx_seq_one_letter_code
_entity_poly.pdbx_strand_id
1 'polypeptide(L)'
;MAAILLLGGCSGPSGEPNAEAAENSSSSPSSSESTSPTESATPSATPTPTAAYKPATAEGPAENVPLPVMPELAKEESKEGLVAFGDYWFSLINYGYETGDPTPVKEISAPECSICQSFYEDLEEGYVNEDWIQGGKLNVLSSGTEFVKTPEGRYQLLLSVIQEAGANRGPNGKVYGQGPGDEASTAQIMEATYDSGRWVVNLVENM
;
A
#
# COMPACT_ATOMS: atom_id res chain seq x y z
N MET A 1 7.55 -1.46 -51.87
CA MET A 1 6.41 -1.92 -52.69
C MET A 1 5.76 -3.09 -51.97
N ALA A 2 4.43 -3.22 -52.01
CA ALA A 2 3.72 -4.36 -51.44
C ALA A 2 3.43 -5.41 -52.55
N ALA A 3 3.35 -6.67 -52.14
CA ALA A 3 2.76 -7.77 -52.90
C ALA A 3 1.94 -8.63 -51.91
N ILE A 4 0.83 -9.18 -52.37
CA ILE A 4 -0.25 -9.77 -51.55
C ILE A 4 -0.79 -11.02 -52.29
N LEU A 5 -1.67 -11.82 -51.65
CA LEU A 5 -2.62 -12.79 -52.23
C LEU A 5 -2.08 -14.24 -52.44
N LEU A 6 -2.79 -15.35 -52.19
CA LEU A 6 -4.08 -15.62 -51.49
C LEU A 6 -4.29 -17.12 -51.08
N LEU A 7 -5.07 -17.34 -50.01
CA LEU A 7 -6.12 -18.36 -49.70
C LEU A 7 -6.05 -19.90 -49.94
N GLY A 8 -6.60 -20.60 -48.92
CA GLY A 8 -7.38 -21.86 -48.91
C GLY A 8 -7.67 -22.26 -47.45
N GLY A 9 -8.81 -22.79 -46.95
CA GLY A 9 -10.07 -23.32 -47.51
C GLY A 9 -10.12 -24.87 -47.45
N CYS A 10 -11.14 -25.62 -47.00
CA CYS A 10 -12.51 -25.41 -46.45
C CYS A 10 -13.01 -26.75 -45.81
N SER A 11 -14.13 -26.95 -45.07
CA SER A 11 -14.97 -26.14 -44.13
C SER A 11 -16.12 -27.00 -43.52
N GLY A 12 -16.41 -26.92 -42.20
CA GLY A 12 -17.65 -27.45 -41.54
C GLY A 12 -17.67 -28.94 -41.12
N PRO A 13 -18.76 -29.48 -40.51
CA PRO A 13 -20.07 -28.86 -40.19
C PRO A 13 -20.50 -28.95 -38.69
N SER A 14 -21.71 -28.46 -38.38
CA SER A 14 -22.32 -28.31 -37.04
C SER A 14 -23.22 -29.48 -36.58
N GLY A 15 -23.61 -29.52 -35.29
CA GLY A 15 -24.75 -30.35 -34.83
C GLY A 15 -25.06 -30.30 -33.32
N GLU A 16 -26.17 -29.66 -32.94
CA GLU A 16 -26.91 -29.89 -31.68
C GLU A 16 -28.12 -30.80 -31.94
N PRO A 17 -28.62 -31.51 -30.92
CA PRO A 17 -30.05 -31.43 -30.63
C PRO A 17 -30.39 -31.37 -29.12
N ASN A 18 -31.67 -31.09 -28.83
CA ASN A 18 -32.24 -30.86 -27.49
C ASN A 18 -33.38 -31.86 -27.17
N ALA A 19 -33.81 -31.88 -25.90
CA ALA A 19 -35.12 -32.31 -25.37
C ALA A 19 -35.39 -33.79 -24.94
N GLU A 20 -35.56 -33.94 -23.61
CA GLU A 20 -36.75 -34.47 -22.89
C GLU A 20 -37.14 -35.98 -22.81
N ALA A 21 -37.12 -36.45 -21.53
CA ALA A 21 -38.24 -37.02 -20.75
C ALA A 21 -38.59 -38.54 -20.74
N ALA A 22 -39.39 -38.89 -19.70
CA ALA A 22 -39.95 -40.20 -19.27
C ALA A 22 -38.96 -41.19 -18.59
N GLU A 23 -38.89 -41.28 -17.26
CA GLU A 23 -39.86 -41.85 -16.27
C GLU A 23 -39.62 -43.33 -15.91
N ASN A 24 -39.31 -43.61 -14.64
CA ASN A 24 -39.93 -44.72 -13.88
C ASN A 24 -39.82 -44.45 -12.36
N SER A 25 -40.84 -44.83 -11.59
CA SER A 25 -40.99 -44.50 -10.16
C SER A 25 -41.07 -45.76 -9.27
N SER A 26 -40.45 -45.75 -8.08
CA SER A 26 -41.01 -46.43 -6.89
C SER A 26 -40.34 -46.08 -5.55
N SER A 27 -41.18 -45.74 -4.57
CA SER A 27 -41.09 -46.05 -3.11
C SER A 27 -39.79 -45.85 -2.31
N SER A 28 -39.83 -44.85 -1.42
CA SER A 28 -39.17 -44.77 -0.09
C SER A 28 -39.72 -45.86 0.89
N PRO A 29 -39.38 -45.92 2.21
CA PRO A 29 -38.53 -45.03 3.03
C PRO A 29 -37.57 -45.69 4.07
N SER A 30 -36.66 -44.89 4.64
CA SER A 30 -36.35 -44.88 6.09
C SER A 30 -35.61 -43.60 6.49
N SER A 31 -35.81 -43.13 7.71
CA SER A 31 -35.26 -41.89 8.25
C SER A 31 -33.92 -42.09 8.95
N SER A 32 -33.05 -41.06 8.94
CA SER A 32 -32.28 -40.61 10.12
C SER A 32 -31.72 -39.21 9.89
N GLU A 33 -31.80 -38.36 10.91
CA GLU A 33 -31.17 -37.03 11.00
C GLU A 33 -29.64 -37.13 10.83
N SER A 34 -28.96 -36.27 10.06
CA SER A 34 -28.81 -34.80 10.15
C SER A 34 -27.89 -34.32 11.28
N THR A 35 -26.61 -34.11 10.94
CA THR A 35 -25.76 -33.02 11.49
C THR A 35 -24.72 -32.62 10.44
N SER A 36 -25.01 -31.63 9.59
CA SER A 36 -23.94 -30.89 8.89
C SER A 36 -23.31 -29.89 9.88
N PRO A 37 -21.99 -29.68 9.86
CA PRO A 37 -21.38 -28.60 10.64
C PRO A 37 -21.90 -27.26 10.12
N THR A 38 -22.30 -26.38 11.04
CA THR A 38 -22.79 -25.04 10.71
C THR A 38 -21.65 -24.22 10.12
N GLU A 39 -21.82 -23.69 8.90
CA GLU A 39 -20.97 -22.60 8.42
C GLU A 39 -21.15 -21.39 9.34
N SER A 40 -20.15 -21.13 10.18
CA SER A 40 -20.13 -19.96 11.05
C SER A 40 -19.91 -18.72 10.20
N ALA A 41 -20.99 -18.17 9.67
CA ALA A 41 -20.98 -16.95 8.88
C ALA A 41 -20.38 -15.79 9.70
N THR A 42 -19.10 -15.50 9.48
CA THR A 42 -18.41 -14.37 10.07
C THR A 42 -19.20 -13.10 9.76
N PRO A 43 -19.58 -12.29 10.76
CA PRO A 43 -20.31 -11.06 10.51
C PRO A 43 -19.39 -10.10 9.74
N SER A 44 -19.64 -9.98 8.43
CA SER A 44 -18.95 -9.00 7.60
C SER A 44 -19.24 -7.61 8.15
N ALA A 45 -18.21 -6.96 8.69
CA ALA A 45 -18.34 -5.65 9.31
C ALA A 45 -18.82 -4.65 8.25
N THR A 46 -20.08 -4.25 8.34
CA THR A 46 -20.64 -3.23 7.45
C THR A 46 -19.86 -1.94 7.69
N PRO A 47 -19.22 -1.34 6.66
CA PRO A 47 -18.41 -0.16 6.86
C PRO A 47 -19.28 0.97 7.40
N THR A 48 -18.97 1.42 8.60
CA THR A 48 -19.52 2.68 9.13
C THR A 48 -19.07 3.80 8.19
N PRO A 49 -19.92 4.75 7.80
CA PRO A 49 -19.53 5.82 6.90
C PRO A 49 -18.48 6.73 7.56
N THR A 50 -17.21 6.46 7.26
CA THR A 50 -16.09 7.35 7.60
C THR A 50 -16.37 8.73 7.02
N ALA A 51 -16.15 9.78 7.83
CA ALA A 51 -16.26 11.14 7.33
C ALA A 51 -15.23 11.38 6.21
N ALA A 52 -15.58 12.26 5.25
CA ALA A 52 -14.72 12.50 4.10
C ALA A 52 -13.37 13.09 4.53
N TYR A 53 -12.29 12.60 3.93
CA TYR A 53 -10.95 13.15 4.05
C TYR A 53 -10.93 14.63 3.66
N LYS A 54 -10.19 15.43 4.44
CA LYS A 54 -9.84 16.81 4.13
C LYS A 54 -8.32 16.96 4.28
N PRO A 55 -7.59 17.48 3.28
CA PRO A 55 -6.18 17.82 3.44
C PRO A 55 -6.00 19.00 4.39
N ALA A 56 -4.81 19.13 4.98
CA ALA A 56 -4.42 20.29 5.79
C ALA A 56 -4.44 21.60 4.96
N THR A 57 -4.83 22.70 5.60
CA THR A 57 -4.88 24.03 4.97
C THR A 57 -4.01 25.05 5.72
N ALA A 58 -4.14 26.35 5.43
CA ALA A 58 -3.51 27.41 6.22
C ALA A 58 -4.32 27.74 7.49
N GLU A 59 -5.51 27.18 7.62
CA GLU A 59 -6.49 27.44 8.68
C GLU A 59 -6.63 26.28 9.68
N GLY A 60 -6.24 25.05 9.32
CA GLY A 60 -6.22 23.89 10.22
C GLY A 60 -5.56 22.63 9.64
N PRO A 61 -5.37 21.60 10.49
CA PRO A 61 -4.79 20.30 10.12
C PRO A 61 -5.68 19.49 9.17
N ALA A 62 -5.16 18.35 8.68
CA ALA A 62 -5.95 17.40 7.92
C ALA A 62 -7.01 16.72 8.82
N GLU A 63 -8.13 16.31 8.22
CA GLU A 63 -9.18 15.54 8.90
C GLU A 63 -9.46 14.22 8.17
N ASN A 64 -9.74 13.17 8.93
CA ASN A 64 -10.16 11.86 8.42
C ASN A 64 -9.18 11.24 7.41
N VAL A 65 -7.88 11.45 7.62
CA VAL A 65 -6.80 10.84 6.81
C VAL A 65 -6.92 9.31 6.87
N PRO A 66 -7.07 8.60 5.74
CA PRO A 66 -7.19 7.16 5.75
C PRO A 66 -5.83 6.52 6.04
N LEU A 67 -5.75 5.63 7.02
CA LEU A 67 -4.57 4.82 7.27
C LEU A 67 -4.27 3.96 6.02
N PRO A 68 -3.06 4.03 5.43
CA PRO A 68 -2.69 3.20 4.29
C PRO A 68 -2.79 1.71 4.60
N VAL A 69 -3.36 0.95 3.67
CA VAL A 69 -3.52 -0.51 3.77
C VAL A 69 -2.35 -1.20 3.08
N MET A 70 -1.70 -2.13 3.78
CA MET A 70 -0.60 -2.92 3.22
C MET A 70 -1.08 -3.78 2.03
N PRO A 71 -0.47 -3.64 0.84
CA PRO A 71 -0.80 -4.49 -0.32
C PRO A 71 -0.55 -5.97 -0.04
N GLU A 72 -1.34 -6.88 -0.62
CA GLU A 72 -1.10 -8.33 -0.45
C GLU A 72 0.29 -8.76 -0.97
N LEU A 73 0.76 -8.17 -2.08
CA LEU A 73 2.12 -8.41 -2.60
C LEU A 73 3.21 -8.01 -1.60
N ALA A 74 2.98 -6.95 -0.80
CA ALA A 74 3.92 -6.48 0.22
C ALA A 74 4.03 -7.44 1.43
N LYS A 75 3.38 -8.61 1.38
CA LYS A 75 3.50 -9.71 2.36
C LYS A 75 4.32 -10.88 1.83
N GLU A 76 4.87 -10.78 0.61
CA GLU A 76 5.69 -11.81 -0.02
C GLU A 76 7.19 -11.49 0.07
N GLU A 77 8.02 -12.53 0.20
CA GLU A 77 9.48 -12.45 0.02
C GLU A 77 9.84 -12.49 -1.47
N SER A 78 9.31 -11.53 -2.23
CA SER A 78 9.50 -11.39 -3.69
C SER A 78 10.05 -10.02 -4.06
N LYS A 79 10.61 -9.90 -5.28
CA LYS A 79 11.10 -8.62 -5.82
C LYS A 79 9.98 -7.58 -5.88
N GLU A 80 8.82 -8.03 -6.34
CA GLU A 80 7.58 -7.27 -6.46
C GLU A 80 7.03 -6.92 -5.06
N GLY A 81 7.16 -7.84 -4.08
CA GLY A 81 6.79 -7.60 -2.70
C GLY A 81 7.67 -6.56 -1.98
N LEU A 82 8.98 -6.58 -2.18
CA LEU A 82 9.89 -5.55 -1.64
C LEU A 82 9.57 -4.16 -2.24
N VAL A 83 9.30 -4.07 -3.54
CA VAL A 83 8.87 -2.81 -4.18
C VAL A 83 7.55 -2.31 -3.58
N ALA A 84 6.54 -3.18 -3.51
CA ALA A 84 5.23 -2.83 -2.93
C ALA A 84 5.31 -2.48 -1.43
N PHE A 85 6.25 -3.07 -0.69
CA PHE A 85 6.53 -2.71 0.70
C PHE A 85 7.20 -1.33 0.82
N GLY A 86 8.15 -0.99 -0.06
CA GLY A 86 8.75 0.35 -0.11
C GLY A 86 7.72 1.44 -0.38
N ASP A 87 6.89 1.28 -1.41
CA ASP A 87 5.82 2.22 -1.75
C ASP A 87 4.78 2.35 -0.61
N TYR A 88 4.50 1.25 0.09
CA TYR A 88 3.67 1.23 1.30
C TYR A 88 4.30 2.00 2.47
N TRP A 89 5.60 1.83 2.70
CA TRP A 89 6.35 2.54 3.75
C TRP A 89 6.33 4.05 3.53
N PHE A 90 6.58 4.54 2.30
CA PHE A 90 6.44 5.97 1.98
C PHE A 90 4.99 6.47 2.10
N SER A 91 4.00 5.61 1.86
CA SER A 91 2.59 5.94 2.14
C SER A 91 2.33 6.16 3.64
N LEU A 92 2.97 5.38 4.52
CA LEU A 92 2.90 5.59 5.97
C LEU A 92 3.67 6.82 6.45
N ILE A 93 4.81 7.16 5.83
CA ILE A 93 5.52 8.43 6.09
C ILE A 93 4.61 9.63 5.77
N ASN A 94 3.96 9.61 4.60
CA ASN A 94 2.99 10.66 4.22
C ASN A 94 1.79 10.73 5.17
N TYR A 95 1.25 9.57 5.61
CA TYR A 95 0.20 9.52 6.62
C TYR A 95 0.62 10.18 7.93
N GLY A 96 1.85 9.91 8.40
CA GLY A 96 2.39 10.57 9.60
C GLY A 96 2.57 12.08 9.41
N TYR A 97 3.06 12.55 8.26
CA TYR A 97 3.13 13.99 7.95
C TYR A 97 1.75 14.65 7.94
N GLU A 98 0.67 13.98 7.50
CA GLU A 98 -0.69 14.54 7.54
C GLU A 98 -1.42 14.42 8.90
N THR A 99 -0.94 13.59 9.83
CA THR A 99 -1.68 13.27 11.08
C THR A 99 -0.91 13.53 12.38
N GLY A 100 0.41 13.61 12.34
CA GLY A 100 1.27 13.58 13.51
C GLY A 100 1.46 12.19 14.13
N ASP A 101 0.96 11.11 13.52
CA ASP A 101 1.11 9.74 14.04
C ASP A 101 2.29 8.98 13.40
N PRO A 102 3.43 8.80 14.10
CA PRO A 102 4.54 7.98 13.64
C PRO A 102 4.32 6.47 13.86
N THR A 103 3.26 6.04 14.56
CA THR A 103 3.11 4.66 15.05
C THR A 103 3.16 3.61 13.93
N PRO A 104 2.44 3.76 12.80
CA PRO A 104 2.49 2.78 11.71
C PRO A 104 3.90 2.60 11.12
N VAL A 105 4.68 3.68 11.04
CA VAL A 105 6.09 3.63 10.59
C VAL A 105 6.96 2.98 11.64
N LYS A 106 6.78 3.32 12.93
CA LYS A 106 7.50 2.71 14.07
C LYS A 106 7.25 1.19 14.18
N GLU A 107 6.10 0.67 13.76
CA GLU A 107 5.81 -0.77 13.77
C GLU A 107 6.57 -1.59 12.71
N ILE A 108 7.02 -0.96 11.62
CA ILE A 108 7.71 -1.63 10.49
C ILE A 108 9.14 -1.12 10.22
N SER A 109 9.67 -0.26 11.08
CA SER A 109 11.03 0.28 10.99
C SER A 109 11.86 -0.14 12.21
N ALA A 110 13.12 -0.52 11.99
CA ALA A 110 14.07 -0.84 13.04
C ALA A 110 14.59 0.45 13.71
N PRO A 111 14.92 0.42 15.02
CA PRO A 111 15.31 1.62 15.77
C PRO A 111 16.62 2.25 15.28
N GLU A 112 17.48 1.50 14.59
CA GLU A 112 18.72 2.03 13.99
C GLU A 112 18.53 2.84 12.69
N CYS A 113 17.32 2.88 12.11
CA CYS A 113 17.05 3.62 10.88
C CYS A 113 17.13 5.14 11.10
N SER A 114 18.19 5.77 10.60
CA SER A 114 18.49 7.21 10.79
C SER A 114 17.39 8.14 10.25
N ILE A 115 17.00 8.00 8.97
CA ILE A 115 15.91 8.78 8.38
C ILE A 115 14.58 8.55 9.10
N CYS A 116 14.35 7.35 9.64
CA CYS A 116 13.15 7.08 10.45
C CYS A 116 13.15 7.92 11.75
N GLN A 117 14.30 8.09 12.42
CA GLN A 117 14.40 8.94 13.61
C GLN A 117 14.18 10.41 13.28
N SER A 118 14.81 10.94 12.22
CA SER A 118 14.60 12.35 11.81
C SER A 118 13.15 12.62 11.41
N PHE A 119 12.47 11.68 10.76
CA PHE A 119 11.02 11.76 10.52
C PHE A 119 10.20 11.81 11.83
N TYR A 120 10.62 11.11 12.89
CA TYR A 120 9.94 11.21 14.19
C TYR A 120 10.19 12.58 14.86
N GLU A 121 11.42 13.11 14.74
CA GLU A 121 11.78 14.46 15.20
C GLU A 121 10.97 15.54 14.45
N ASP A 122 10.84 15.43 13.12
CA ASP A 122 10.01 16.30 12.28
C ASP A 122 8.53 16.33 12.70
N LEU A 123 7.96 15.19 13.11
CA LEU A 123 6.58 15.12 13.60
C LEU A 123 6.44 15.66 15.04
N GLU A 124 7.42 15.41 15.91
CA GLU A 124 7.42 15.93 17.29
C GLU A 124 7.58 17.47 17.32
N GLU A 125 8.33 18.06 16.38
CA GLU A 125 8.35 19.51 16.17
C GLU A 125 7.12 20.04 15.39
N GLY A 126 6.64 19.30 14.37
CA GLY A 126 5.59 19.75 13.46
C GLY A 126 4.17 19.79 14.04
N TYR A 127 3.91 19.08 15.15
CA TYR A 127 2.60 18.97 15.81
C TYR A 127 2.57 19.46 17.27
N VAL A 128 3.59 20.23 17.69
CA VAL A 128 3.65 20.83 19.02
C VAL A 128 2.58 21.94 19.19
N ASN A 129 2.05 22.21 20.39
CA ASN A 129 1.18 23.38 20.68
C ASN A 129 -0.05 23.60 19.75
N GLU A 130 -0.68 22.55 19.22
CA GLU A 130 -1.77 22.65 18.21
C GLU A 130 -1.31 23.15 16.82
N ASP A 131 -0.01 23.10 16.54
CA ASP A 131 0.59 23.28 15.22
C ASP A 131 0.33 22.06 14.32
N TRP A 132 0.56 22.20 13.00
CA TRP A 132 0.41 21.10 12.03
C TRP A 132 1.28 21.28 10.78
N ILE A 133 1.53 20.18 10.07
CA ILE A 133 2.22 20.19 8.78
C ILE A 133 1.20 20.32 7.64
N GLN A 134 1.50 21.17 6.65
CA GLN A 134 0.73 21.34 5.43
C GLN A 134 1.61 21.03 4.21
N GLY A 135 1.21 20.06 3.38
CA GLY A 135 1.99 19.66 2.19
C GLY A 135 3.21 18.81 2.59
N GLY A 136 4.35 19.01 1.92
CA GLY A 136 5.59 18.28 2.24
C GLY A 136 5.59 16.80 1.83
N LYS A 137 4.62 16.39 1.00
CA LYS A 137 4.37 15.01 0.60
C LYS A 137 5.54 14.44 -0.21
N LEU A 138 5.99 13.24 0.17
CA LEU A 138 6.98 12.47 -0.58
C LEU A 138 6.30 11.65 -1.69
N ASN A 139 6.82 11.72 -2.91
CA ASN A 139 6.39 10.88 -4.03
C ASN A 139 7.56 10.04 -4.54
N VAL A 140 7.38 8.71 -4.57
CA VAL A 140 8.29 7.78 -5.25
C VAL A 140 8.03 7.89 -6.76
N LEU A 141 9.02 8.36 -7.52
CA LEU A 141 8.96 8.50 -8.97
C LEU A 141 9.42 7.23 -9.70
N SER A 142 10.32 6.47 -9.08
CA SER A 142 10.76 5.16 -9.55
C SER A 142 11.34 4.35 -8.38
N SER A 143 11.28 3.03 -8.52
CA SER A 143 11.81 2.07 -7.57
C SER A 143 12.41 0.87 -8.31
N GLY A 144 13.43 0.22 -7.73
CA GLY A 144 14.15 -0.87 -8.39
C GLY A 144 15.06 -1.65 -7.45
N THR A 145 15.20 -2.95 -7.69
CA THR A 145 16.03 -3.85 -6.88
C THR A 145 16.56 -5.00 -7.72
N GLU A 146 17.80 -5.43 -7.46
CA GLU A 146 18.35 -6.69 -7.99
C GLU A 146 17.88 -7.91 -7.18
N PHE A 147 17.20 -7.69 -6.05
CA PHE A 147 16.65 -8.70 -5.14
C PHE A 147 17.67 -9.75 -4.64
N VAL A 148 18.91 -9.31 -4.43
CA VAL A 148 19.96 -10.13 -3.82
C VAL A 148 19.93 -9.95 -2.30
N LYS A 149 19.86 -11.06 -1.55
CA LYS A 149 19.95 -11.05 -0.08
C LYS A 149 21.41 -10.93 0.36
N THR A 150 21.73 -9.98 1.22
CA THR A 150 23.08 -9.78 1.76
C THR A 150 23.44 -10.85 2.81
N PRO A 151 24.72 -11.03 3.19
CA PRO A 151 25.11 -11.92 4.29
C PRO A 151 24.44 -11.59 5.63
N GLU A 152 24.03 -10.34 5.82
CA GLU A 152 23.31 -9.80 6.99
C GLU A 152 21.79 -10.06 6.90
N GLY A 153 21.32 -10.74 5.85
CA GLY A 153 19.91 -11.08 5.64
C GLY A 153 19.05 -9.97 5.05
N ARG A 154 19.65 -8.83 4.67
CA ARG A 154 18.95 -7.66 4.12
C ARG A 154 18.71 -7.79 2.62
N TYR A 155 17.75 -7.04 2.10
CA TYR A 155 17.56 -6.76 0.68
C TYR A 155 17.61 -5.24 0.47
N GLN A 156 18.15 -4.80 -0.67
CA GLN A 156 18.28 -3.39 -1.02
C GLN A 156 17.24 -2.98 -2.06
N LEU A 157 16.57 -1.84 -1.84
CA LEU A 157 15.64 -1.20 -2.76
C LEU A 157 16.15 0.21 -3.07
N LEU A 158 16.46 0.47 -4.34
CA LEU A 158 16.81 1.79 -4.85
C LEU A 158 15.54 2.54 -5.22
N LEU A 159 15.46 3.81 -4.83
CA LEU A 159 14.29 4.67 -4.97
C LEU A 159 14.72 6.02 -5.56
N SER A 160 13.83 6.67 -6.30
CA SER A 160 13.94 8.10 -6.62
C SER A 160 12.73 8.81 -6.05
N VAL A 161 12.96 9.68 -5.07
CA VAL A 161 11.92 10.32 -4.25
C VAL A 161 11.98 11.83 -4.44
N ILE A 162 10.83 12.49 -4.50
CA ILE A 162 10.72 13.95 -4.57
C ILE A 162 9.72 14.46 -3.52
N GLN A 163 10.09 15.50 -2.78
CA GLN A 163 9.23 16.17 -1.82
C GLN A 163 8.46 17.33 -2.47
N GLU A 164 7.14 17.38 -2.28
CA GLU A 164 6.30 18.51 -2.65
C GLU A 164 6.50 19.72 -1.71
N ALA A 165 6.10 20.92 -2.16
CA ALA A 165 6.10 22.11 -1.31
C ALA A 165 5.35 21.88 0.01
N GLY A 166 5.91 22.39 1.11
CA GLY A 166 5.40 22.11 2.45
C GLY A 166 5.65 23.25 3.44
N ALA A 167 4.92 23.26 4.55
CA ALA A 167 5.06 24.26 5.60
C ALA A 167 4.53 23.80 6.96
N ASN A 168 5.21 24.21 8.03
CA ASN A 168 4.76 24.01 9.41
C ASN A 168 3.91 25.23 9.80
N ARG A 169 2.64 24.99 10.09
CA ARG A 169 1.58 25.97 10.37
C ARG A 169 1.21 25.95 11.85
N GLY A 170 0.52 26.99 12.30
CA GLY A 170 -0.05 27.01 13.65
C GLY A 170 -1.27 27.91 13.80
N PRO A 171 -1.94 27.84 14.96
CA PRO A 171 -3.20 28.53 15.21
C PRO A 171 -3.15 30.03 14.88
N ASN A 172 -4.25 30.54 14.35
CA ASN A 172 -4.39 31.93 13.85
C ASN A 172 -3.55 32.27 12.61
N GLY A 173 -3.22 31.27 11.77
CA GLY A 173 -2.51 31.46 10.50
C GLY A 173 -1.00 31.69 10.67
N LYS A 174 -0.42 31.14 11.73
CA LYS A 174 1.02 31.22 12.01
C LYS A 174 1.79 30.28 11.06
N VAL A 175 3.04 30.65 10.76
CA VAL A 175 3.98 29.84 9.96
C VAL A 175 5.32 29.83 10.68
N TYR A 176 5.90 28.63 10.84
CA TYR A 176 7.20 28.41 11.48
C TYR A 176 8.30 28.14 10.48
N GLY A 177 7.99 27.35 9.46
CA GLY A 177 8.87 27.02 8.34
C GLY A 177 8.06 26.77 7.07
N GLN A 178 8.70 26.93 5.92
CA GLN A 178 8.14 26.56 4.62
C GLN A 178 9.26 26.22 3.63
N GLY A 179 9.09 25.14 2.88
CA GLY A 179 9.98 24.69 1.83
C GLY A 179 9.29 24.73 0.46
N PRO A 180 10.01 25.04 -0.64
CA PRO A 180 9.43 25.05 -1.99
C PRO A 180 9.17 23.63 -2.54
N GLY A 181 9.60 22.58 -1.84
CA GLY A 181 9.75 21.24 -2.38
C GLY A 181 11.12 21.08 -3.06
N ASP A 182 11.39 19.86 -3.54
CA ASP A 182 12.61 19.55 -4.26
C ASP A 182 12.53 20.01 -5.74
N GLU A 183 13.61 20.60 -6.27
CA GLU A 183 13.70 20.91 -7.71
C GLU A 183 14.02 19.68 -8.58
N ALA A 184 14.56 18.61 -7.98
CA ALA A 184 14.88 17.33 -8.62
C ALA A 184 14.81 16.19 -7.60
N SER A 185 14.48 14.97 -8.03
CA SER A 185 14.35 13.84 -7.11
C SER A 185 15.69 13.38 -6.53
N THR A 186 15.69 13.13 -5.23
CA THR A 186 16.81 12.51 -4.50
C THR A 186 16.83 11.01 -4.78
N ALA A 187 18.02 10.45 -5.01
CA ALA A 187 18.20 9.00 -5.03
C ALA A 187 18.33 8.50 -3.59
N GLN A 188 17.61 7.42 -3.25
CA GLN A 188 17.65 6.81 -1.92
C GLN A 188 17.88 5.31 -2.03
N ILE A 189 18.56 4.76 -1.02
CA ILE A 189 18.66 3.33 -0.80
C ILE A 189 17.94 2.97 0.50
N MET A 190 16.99 2.04 0.41
CA MET A 190 16.32 1.41 1.54
C MET A 190 16.89 0.00 1.71
N GLU A 191 17.27 -0.38 2.92
CA GLU A 191 17.54 -1.78 3.27
C GLU A 191 16.43 -2.32 4.15
N ALA A 192 15.92 -3.50 3.80
CA ALA A 192 14.88 -4.19 4.57
C ALA A 192 15.24 -5.66 4.81
N THR A 193 14.91 -6.16 6.00
CA THR A 193 14.88 -7.60 6.30
C THR A 193 13.49 -8.17 6.07
N TYR A 194 13.42 -9.46 5.77
CA TYR A 194 12.18 -10.24 5.80
C TYR A 194 12.35 -11.42 6.73
N ASP A 195 11.44 -11.56 7.70
CA ASP A 195 11.34 -12.67 8.64
C ASP A 195 9.88 -12.92 9.02
N SER A 196 9.54 -14.17 9.38
CA SER A 196 8.23 -14.52 9.96
C SER A 196 6.98 -14.04 9.20
N GLY A 197 7.07 -13.82 7.88
CA GLY A 197 5.96 -13.33 7.05
C GLY A 197 5.82 -11.81 6.99
N ARG A 198 6.84 -11.03 7.40
CA ARG A 198 6.82 -9.56 7.40
C ARG A 198 8.16 -8.95 7.01
N TRP A 199 8.10 -7.81 6.34
CA TRP A 199 9.24 -6.93 6.12
C TRP A 199 9.48 -6.00 7.34
N VAL A 200 10.72 -5.54 7.50
CA VAL A 200 11.14 -4.47 8.41
C VAL A 200 12.20 -3.61 7.70
N VAL A 201 12.01 -2.29 7.64
CA VAL A 201 13.04 -1.34 7.17
C VAL A 201 14.14 -1.23 8.22
N ASN A 202 15.38 -1.58 7.87
CA ASN A 202 16.55 -1.42 8.74
C ASN A 202 17.28 -0.09 8.51
N LEU A 203 17.24 0.42 7.28
CA LEU A 203 17.98 1.61 6.87
C LEU A 203 17.25 2.31 5.73
N VAL A 204 17.28 3.64 5.71
CA VAL A 204 17.07 4.45 4.52
C VAL A 204 18.13 5.54 4.51
N GLU A 205 18.81 5.74 3.38
CA GLU A 205 19.86 6.76 3.20
C GLU A 205 19.71 7.46 1.85
N ASN A 206 20.10 8.74 1.79
CA ASN A 206 20.25 9.51 0.54
C ASN A 206 21.58 9.17 -0.13
N MET A 207 21.62 9.15 -1.46
CA MET A 207 22.79 8.83 -2.31
C MET A 207 23.38 10.03 -3.03
#